data_AF-A0A091CBV5-F1
#
_entry.id   AF-A0A091CBV5-F1
#
_cell.length_a   1.000
_cell.length_b   1.000
_cell.length_c   1.000
_cell.angle_alpha   90.00
_cell.angle_beta   90.00
_cell.angle_gamma   90.00
#
_symmetry.space_group_name_H-M   'P 1'
#
loop_
_entity.id
_entity.type
_entity.pdbx_description
1 polymer ?
#
loop_
_entity_poly.entity_id
_entity_poly.type
_entity_poly.pdbx_seq_one_letter_code
_entity_poly.pdbx_strand_id
1 'polypeptide(L)'
;MAGEREKQEELNDQMLVRRQKMEELQENGTDPFGERFDRTHNSSEIHETFDARTKEELNEMELTASVAGRMVSKRGKGKVGFAHLQDRDGQIQIHVRKDEVGEDNYAIFKQADLGDFFGVTGNIMKTNTGEVSVKADKVTLLTKSLRPLPEKYHGLTNVEQRHRQRYLDLISNRDSFERFRKRSQIISEIRRYLDHLGYLEVETPVLHNQAGGAAARPFVTHHNALDIDLYLRIALELHLKRLIVGGMEKVYEIGRVFRNEGIDTTHNPEFTMLECYTAYANFGDVMDLTEGIIRDVAENVLGTNQISYDEQNVNLGVEFSRLHMVDAIKKLYWRGLLARDVIRSGKRNS
;
A
#
# COMPACT_ATOMS: atom_id res chain seq x y z
N MET A 1 -19.02 -20.69 28.85
CA MET A 1 -17.70 -21.20 29.27
C MET A 1 -17.30 -22.33 28.32
N ALA A 2 -16.54 -21.99 27.29
CA ALA A 2 -15.84 -22.93 26.43
C ALA A 2 -14.42 -22.38 26.33
N GLY A 3 -13.45 -23.18 26.74
CA GLY A 3 -12.09 -22.73 27.06
C GLY A 3 -11.36 -22.16 25.85
N GLU A 4 -11.05 -20.86 25.94
CA GLU A 4 -9.91 -20.28 25.25
C GLU A 4 -8.66 -20.94 25.82
N ARG A 5 -8.18 -21.99 25.15
CA ARG A 5 -6.78 -22.38 25.27
C ARG A 5 -5.99 -21.27 24.61
N GLU A 6 -5.50 -20.34 25.43
CA GLU A 6 -4.34 -19.52 25.08
C GLU A 6 -3.23 -20.47 24.63
N LYS A 7 -3.07 -20.59 23.32
CA LYS A 7 -1.91 -21.22 22.74
C LYS A 7 -0.79 -20.21 22.93
N GLN A 8 -0.11 -20.26 24.08
CA GLN A 8 1.20 -19.63 24.24
C GLN A 8 2.05 -20.17 23.09
N GLU A 9 2.28 -19.37 22.06
CA GLU A 9 3.31 -19.68 21.08
C GLU A 9 4.62 -19.81 21.86
N GLU A 10 5.15 -21.02 21.97
CA GLU A 10 6.50 -21.22 22.50
C GLU A 10 7.44 -20.29 21.74
N LEU A 11 8.11 -19.42 22.48
CA LEU A 11 9.05 -18.46 21.92
C LEU A 11 10.21 -19.26 21.31
N ASN A 12 10.42 -19.14 20.01
CA ASN A 12 11.61 -19.68 19.36
C ASN A 12 12.87 -19.01 19.96
N ASP A 13 14.01 -19.69 19.95
CA ASP A 13 15.32 -19.25 20.45
C ASP A 13 15.66 -17.80 20.05
N GLN A 14 15.36 -17.41 18.80
CA GLN A 14 15.60 -16.04 18.34
C GLN A 14 14.77 -14.98 19.09
N MET A 15 13.54 -15.30 19.47
CA MET A 15 12.67 -14.40 20.23
C MET A 15 13.14 -14.29 21.69
N LEU A 16 13.64 -15.38 22.27
CA LEU A 16 14.25 -15.38 23.61
C LEU A 16 15.51 -14.50 23.63
N VAL A 17 16.43 -14.70 22.69
CA VAL A 17 17.66 -13.89 22.58
C VAL A 17 17.33 -12.40 22.38
N ARG A 18 16.33 -12.07 21.56
CA ARG A 18 15.91 -10.67 21.35
C ARG A 18 15.32 -10.03 22.59
N ARG A 19 14.62 -10.80 23.44
CA ARG A 19 14.10 -10.33 24.74
C ARG A 19 15.23 -10.13 25.74
N GLN A 20 16.18 -11.06 25.83
CA GLN A 20 17.35 -10.90 26.69
C GLN A 20 18.14 -9.64 26.31
N LYS A 21 18.39 -9.41 25.00
CA LYS A 21 19.03 -8.16 24.54
C LYS A 21 18.23 -6.91 24.90
N MET A 22 16.91 -6.99 24.92
CA MET A 22 16.04 -5.87 25.30
C MET A 22 16.18 -5.56 26.80
N GLU A 23 16.22 -6.58 27.64
CA GLU A 23 16.47 -6.47 29.08
C GLU A 23 17.88 -5.90 29.35
N GLU A 24 18.91 -6.41 28.66
CA GLU A 24 20.28 -5.88 28.75
C GLU A 24 20.36 -4.39 28.35
N LEU A 25 19.61 -3.95 27.34
CA LEU A 25 19.55 -2.53 26.96
C LEU A 25 18.96 -1.68 28.10
N GLN A 26 17.88 -2.16 28.74
CA GLN A 26 17.24 -1.49 29.87
C GLN A 26 18.15 -1.40 31.08
N GLU A 27 18.84 -2.50 31.43
CA GLU A 27 19.80 -2.55 32.54
C GLU A 27 20.97 -1.57 32.34
N ASN A 28 21.37 -1.35 31.09
CA ASN A 28 22.39 -0.37 30.72
C ASN A 28 21.83 1.07 30.55
N GLY A 29 20.59 1.32 30.96
CA GLY A 29 19.97 2.64 30.93
C GLY A 29 19.54 3.14 29.55
N THR A 30 19.48 2.25 28.54
CA THR A 30 18.97 2.57 27.21
C THR A 30 17.50 2.15 27.10
N ASP A 31 16.61 3.06 26.74
CA ASP A 31 15.21 2.71 26.45
C ASP A 31 15.13 1.91 25.13
N PRO A 32 14.72 0.63 25.15
CA PRO A 32 14.60 -0.18 23.94
C PRO A 32 13.45 0.27 23.03
N PHE A 33 12.56 1.16 23.48
CA PHE A 33 11.43 1.70 22.72
C PHE A 33 11.55 3.20 22.41
N GLY A 34 12.71 3.78 22.73
CA GLY A 34 13.16 5.08 22.25
C GLY A 34 12.24 6.26 22.53
N GLU A 35 12.62 7.42 21.98
CA GLU A 35 11.84 8.65 22.06
C GLU A 35 11.65 9.26 20.66
N ARG A 36 11.04 10.45 20.60
CA ARG A 36 10.96 11.25 19.38
C ARG A 36 12.35 11.41 18.76
N PHE A 37 12.43 11.22 17.44
CA PHE A 37 13.63 11.47 16.64
C PHE A 37 13.31 12.39 15.47
N ASP A 38 13.99 13.53 15.41
CA ASP A 38 13.81 14.51 14.34
C ASP A 38 14.69 14.15 13.14
N ARG A 39 14.04 13.86 12.01
CA ARG A 39 14.73 13.59 10.74
C ARG A 39 14.90 14.87 9.94
N THR A 40 16.01 15.00 9.24
CA THR A 40 16.22 16.08 8.28
C THR A 40 15.94 15.63 6.85
N HIS A 41 16.14 14.35 6.55
CA HIS A 41 15.98 13.78 5.21
C HIS A 41 15.34 12.39 5.25
N ASN A 42 14.72 11.99 4.15
CA ASN A 42 14.43 10.60 3.82
C ASN A 42 15.51 10.02 2.88
N SER A 43 15.49 8.70 2.65
CA SER A 43 16.50 8.04 1.83
C SER A 43 16.48 8.49 0.37
N SER A 44 15.29 8.72 -0.22
CA SER A 44 15.16 9.14 -1.62
C SER A 44 15.75 10.54 -1.83
N GLU A 45 15.45 11.48 -0.92
CA GLU A 45 16.00 12.83 -0.96
C GLU A 45 17.54 12.84 -0.95
N ILE A 46 18.16 11.97 -0.13
CA ILE A 46 19.62 11.82 -0.10
C ILE A 46 20.13 11.26 -1.43
N HIS A 47 19.52 10.19 -1.95
CA HIS A 47 19.97 9.58 -3.19
C HIS A 47 19.82 10.51 -4.39
N GLU A 48 18.65 11.13 -4.56
CA GLU A 48 18.37 12.07 -5.64
C GLU A 48 19.34 13.27 -5.64
N THR A 49 19.71 13.75 -4.46
CA THR A 49 20.58 14.93 -4.33
C THR A 49 22.07 14.59 -4.47
N PHE A 50 22.51 13.43 -3.96
CA PHE A 50 23.93 13.15 -3.74
C PHE A 50 24.51 11.97 -4.54
N ASP A 51 23.70 11.11 -5.15
CA ASP A 51 24.22 9.95 -5.91
C ASP A 51 25.08 10.38 -7.10
N ALA A 52 24.75 11.50 -7.74
CA ALA A 52 25.50 12.03 -8.88
C ALA A 52 26.84 12.69 -8.47
N ARG A 53 27.07 12.96 -7.18
CA ARG A 53 28.27 13.66 -6.69
C ARG A 53 29.44 12.70 -6.47
N THR A 54 30.66 13.21 -6.57
CA THR A 54 31.87 12.43 -6.27
C THR A 54 32.11 12.31 -4.77
N LYS A 55 33.01 11.41 -4.37
CA LYS A 55 33.36 11.23 -2.95
C LYS A 55 34.06 12.47 -2.40
N GLU A 56 34.93 13.07 -3.20
CA GLU A 56 35.70 14.27 -2.89
C GLU A 56 34.76 15.47 -2.69
N GLU A 57 33.81 15.68 -3.61
CA GLU A 57 32.79 16.72 -3.50
C GLU A 57 31.99 16.60 -2.21
N LEU A 58 31.49 15.40 -1.88
CA LEU A 58 30.69 15.21 -0.66
C LEU A 58 31.50 15.45 0.61
N ASN A 59 32.79 15.07 0.63
CA ASN A 59 33.65 15.32 1.79
C ASN A 59 33.95 16.80 1.97
N GLU A 60 34.09 17.58 0.89
CA GLU A 60 34.32 19.03 0.96
C GLU A 60 33.08 19.81 1.40
N MET A 61 31.87 19.31 1.12
CA MET A 61 30.62 19.98 1.49
C MET A 61 30.25 19.81 2.98
N GLU A 62 30.83 18.82 3.67
CA GLU A 62 30.59 18.52 5.10
C GLU A 62 29.10 18.50 5.50
N LEU A 63 28.25 17.94 4.64
CA LEU A 63 26.80 17.94 4.85
C LEU A 63 26.39 16.92 5.90
N THR A 64 25.59 17.34 6.87
CA THR A 64 25.01 16.47 7.89
C THR A 64 23.57 16.07 7.54
N ALA A 65 23.20 14.83 7.85
CA ALA A 65 21.84 14.34 7.78
C ALA A 65 21.44 13.57 9.04
N SER A 66 20.18 13.71 9.45
CA SER A 66 19.53 12.82 10.42
C SER A 66 18.50 11.97 9.70
N VAL A 67 18.74 10.67 9.64
CA VAL A 67 17.88 9.67 8.99
C VAL A 67 17.36 8.67 10.00
N ALA A 68 16.19 8.09 9.75
CA ALA A 68 15.68 7.01 10.58
C ALA A 68 14.92 5.97 9.75
N GLY A 69 15.06 4.71 10.12
CA GLY A 69 14.44 3.61 9.42
C GLY A 69 14.64 2.26 10.10
N ARG A 70 14.04 1.24 9.51
CA ARG A 70 14.16 -0.15 9.96
C ARG A 70 15.48 -0.74 9.47
N MET A 71 16.26 -1.34 10.35
CA MET A 71 17.48 -2.05 9.96
C MET A 71 17.13 -3.31 9.16
N VAL A 72 17.45 -3.30 7.87
CA VAL A 72 17.17 -4.41 6.95
C VAL A 72 18.43 -5.13 6.50
N SER A 73 19.62 -4.61 6.77
CA SER A 73 20.88 -5.34 6.62
C SER A 73 21.88 -4.86 7.66
N LYS A 74 22.83 -5.71 8.03
CA LYS A 74 23.93 -5.38 8.94
C LYS A 74 25.12 -6.28 8.61
N ARG A 75 26.30 -5.67 8.44
CA ARG A 75 27.58 -6.34 8.20
C ARG A 75 28.70 -5.56 8.89
N GLY A 76 29.78 -6.23 9.27
CA GLY A 76 30.90 -5.54 9.92
C GLY A 76 31.75 -6.48 10.75
N LYS A 77 32.98 -6.05 11.05
CA LYS A 77 33.92 -6.76 11.92
C LYS A 77 34.68 -5.76 12.77
N GLY A 78 34.95 -6.11 14.03
CA GLY A 78 35.75 -5.29 14.93
C GLY A 78 35.09 -3.95 15.26
N LYS A 79 35.75 -2.84 14.89
CA LYS A 79 35.39 -1.45 15.24
C LYS A 79 34.61 -0.70 14.14
N VAL A 80 34.27 -1.38 13.05
CA VAL A 80 33.54 -0.80 11.91
C VAL A 80 32.38 -1.70 11.52
N GLY A 81 31.22 -1.09 11.28
CA GLY A 81 30.08 -1.77 10.71
C GLY A 81 29.27 -0.91 9.76
N PHE A 82 28.52 -1.60 8.92
CA PHE A 82 27.60 -1.06 7.94
C PHE A 82 26.22 -1.67 8.16
N ALA A 83 25.19 -0.87 7.96
CA ALA A 83 23.83 -1.36 7.94
C ALA A 83 23.02 -0.58 6.89
N HIS A 84 21.88 -1.12 6.48
CA HIS A 84 20.91 -0.38 5.68
C HIS A 84 19.69 -0.12 6.53
N LEU A 85 19.27 1.14 6.58
CA LEU A 85 18.01 1.56 7.18
C LEU A 85 16.99 1.75 6.06
N GLN A 86 15.84 1.09 6.16
CA GLN A 86 14.73 1.22 5.25
C GLN A 86 13.68 2.17 5.84
N ASP A 87 13.37 3.25 5.11
CA ASP A 87 12.26 4.13 5.41
C ASP A 87 11.09 3.88 4.43
N ARG A 88 10.17 4.85 4.30
CA ARG A 88 9.01 4.72 3.41
C ARG A 88 9.38 4.82 1.93
N ASP A 89 10.48 5.49 1.59
CA ASP A 89 10.85 5.87 0.22
C ASP A 89 11.98 4.99 -0.32
N GLY A 90 12.80 4.39 0.55
CA GLY A 90 13.86 3.49 0.10
C GLY A 90 14.75 2.98 1.24
N GLN A 91 16.01 2.70 0.90
CA GLN A 91 17.05 2.30 1.85
C GLN A 91 18.18 3.30 1.81
N ILE A 92 18.82 3.55 2.96
CA ILE A 92 20.05 4.32 3.07
C ILE A 92 21.09 3.54 3.87
N GLN A 93 22.32 3.48 3.36
CA GLN A 93 23.41 2.86 4.09
C GLN A 93 23.92 3.78 5.21
N ILE A 94 24.14 3.20 6.38
CA ILE A 94 24.82 3.84 7.50
C ILE A 94 26.19 3.20 7.70
N HIS A 95 27.19 4.02 7.99
CA HIS A 95 28.55 3.60 8.29
C HIS A 95 28.89 4.02 9.72
N VAL A 96 29.04 3.03 10.61
CA VAL A 96 29.21 3.24 12.05
C VAL A 96 30.62 2.81 12.44
N ARG A 97 31.40 3.74 12.98
CA ARG A 97 32.74 3.47 13.50
C ARG A 97 32.81 3.78 14.98
N LYS A 98 33.43 2.87 15.74
CA LYS A 98 33.54 2.95 17.20
C LYS A 98 34.27 4.20 17.69
N ASP A 99 35.29 4.62 16.96
CA ASP A 99 36.09 5.81 17.29
C ASP A 99 35.34 7.13 17.06
N GLU A 100 34.29 7.13 16.24
CA GLU A 100 33.46 8.30 15.97
C GLU A 100 32.26 8.36 16.94
N VAL A 101 31.51 7.25 17.08
CA VAL A 101 30.26 7.25 17.87
C VAL A 101 30.47 7.00 19.37
N GLY A 102 31.66 6.57 19.78
CA GLY A 102 31.98 6.18 21.17
C GLY A 102 31.59 4.74 21.53
N GLU A 103 32.01 4.31 22.72
CA GLU A 103 31.79 2.94 23.23
C GLU A 103 30.31 2.58 23.34
N ASP A 104 29.51 3.44 23.98
CA ASP A 104 28.10 3.16 24.31
C ASP A 104 27.23 3.03 23.05
N ASN A 105 27.28 4.02 22.15
CA ASN A 105 26.55 3.97 20.88
C ASN A 105 27.00 2.78 20.01
N TYR A 106 28.29 2.44 20.03
CA TYR A 106 28.79 1.29 19.28
C TYR A 106 28.34 -0.03 19.90
N ALA A 107 28.20 -0.12 21.23
CA ALA A 107 27.64 -1.27 21.91
C ALA A 107 26.17 -1.51 21.52
N ILE A 108 25.35 -0.44 21.53
CA ILE A 108 23.96 -0.48 21.06
C ILE A 108 23.90 -0.96 19.60
N PHE A 109 24.70 -0.34 18.71
CA PHE A 109 24.76 -0.76 17.32
C PHE A 109 25.21 -2.22 17.17
N LYS A 110 26.16 -2.70 17.99
CA LYS A 110 26.64 -4.08 17.95
C LYS A 110 25.56 -5.08 18.39
N GLN A 111 24.75 -4.76 19.40
CA GLN A 111 23.64 -5.58 19.87
C GLN A 111 22.45 -5.59 18.89
N ALA A 112 22.31 -4.57 18.05
CA ALA A 112 21.23 -4.42 17.07
C ALA A 112 20.96 -5.67 16.24
N ASP A 113 19.68 -5.98 16.06
CA ASP A 113 19.19 -7.05 15.20
C ASP A 113 18.47 -6.50 13.96
N LEU A 114 18.39 -7.33 12.92
CA LEU A 114 17.52 -7.04 11.78
C LEU A 114 16.08 -6.84 12.27
N GLY A 115 15.43 -5.80 11.75
CA GLY A 115 14.09 -5.38 12.13
C GLY A 115 14.04 -4.26 13.16
N ASP A 116 15.10 -4.02 13.94
CA ASP A 116 15.15 -2.91 14.89
C ASP A 116 15.08 -1.56 14.14
N PHE A 117 14.47 -0.55 14.75
CA PHE A 117 14.45 0.81 14.21
C PHE A 117 15.57 1.63 14.82
N PHE A 118 16.25 2.38 13.97
CA PHE A 118 17.36 3.25 14.35
C PHE A 118 17.20 4.63 13.74
N GLY A 119 17.63 5.64 14.49
CA GLY A 119 17.93 6.98 14.03
C GLY A 119 19.44 7.17 13.99
N VAL A 120 19.94 7.80 12.94
CA VAL A 120 21.38 8.07 12.76
C VAL A 120 21.54 9.51 12.32
N THR A 121 22.41 10.22 13.03
CA THR A 121 22.85 11.57 12.67
C THR A 121 24.32 11.53 12.33
N GLY A 122 24.69 12.12 11.20
CA GLY A 122 26.09 12.39 10.86
C GLY A 122 26.28 12.78 9.40
N ASN A 123 27.50 12.68 8.91
CA ASN A 123 27.88 13.26 7.62
C ASN A 123 27.54 12.37 6.43
N ILE A 124 27.01 13.00 5.37
CA ILE A 124 26.78 12.37 4.08
C ILE A 124 28.13 12.14 3.41
N MET A 125 28.41 10.91 3.01
CA MET A 125 29.65 10.52 2.36
C MET A 125 29.40 9.49 1.26
N LYS A 126 30.42 9.25 0.43
CA LYS A 126 30.48 8.09 -0.46
C LYS A 126 31.51 7.08 0.03
N THR A 127 31.13 5.82 0.10
CA THR A 127 32.06 4.73 0.42
C THR A 127 32.97 4.43 -0.77
N ASN A 128 34.01 3.60 -0.57
CA ASN A 128 34.93 3.23 -1.66
C ASN A 128 34.24 2.41 -2.78
N THR A 129 33.08 1.81 -2.51
CA THR A 129 32.26 1.12 -3.51
C THR A 129 31.36 2.07 -4.29
N GLY A 130 31.41 3.38 -4.01
CA GLY A 130 30.60 4.40 -4.69
C GLY A 130 29.17 4.53 -4.15
N GLU A 131 28.82 3.86 -3.06
CA GLU A 131 27.49 3.95 -2.45
C GLU A 131 27.41 5.15 -1.51
N VAL A 132 26.38 6.00 -1.68
CA VAL A 132 26.08 7.12 -0.77
C VAL A 132 25.66 6.57 0.60
N SER A 133 26.17 7.16 1.67
CA SER A 133 26.01 6.65 3.03
C SER A 133 26.04 7.79 4.06
N VAL A 134 25.41 7.57 5.21
CA VAL A 134 25.55 8.46 6.38
C VAL A 134 26.63 7.88 7.30
N LYS A 135 27.75 8.58 7.41
CA LYS A 135 28.80 8.32 8.42
C LYS A 135 28.26 8.76 9.77
N ALA A 136 27.99 7.82 10.65
CA ALA A 136 27.32 8.10 11.93
C ALA A 136 28.27 8.82 12.91
N ASP A 137 27.80 9.95 13.43
CA ASP A 137 28.36 10.60 14.62
C ASP A 137 27.57 10.16 15.86
N LYS A 138 26.26 9.94 15.69
CA LYS A 138 25.37 9.40 16.73
C LYS A 138 24.44 8.33 16.16
N VAL A 139 24.27 7.26 16.92
CA VAL A 139 23.30 6.19 16.65
C VAL A 139 22.31 6.15 17.80
N THR A 140 21.02 6.15 17.50
CA THR A 140 19.93 6.11 18.48
C THR A 140 19.04 4.90 18.18
N LEU A 141 18.91 3.98 19.14
CA LEU A 141 17.90 2.93 19.05
C LEU A 141 16.51 3.58 19.23
N LEU A 142 15.61 3.36 18.28
CA LEU A 142 14.25 3.88 18.34
C LEU A 142 13.24 2.82 18.75
N THR A 143 13.44 1.57 18.33
CA THR A 143 12.55 0.47 18.72
C THR A 143 13.24 -0.87 18.51
N LYS A 144 13.26 -1.69 19.56
CA LYS A 144 13.69 -3.09 19.49
C LYS A 144 12.59 -3.96 18.87
N SER A 145 12.95 -4.74 17.86
CA SER A 145 12.10 -5.80 17.32
C SER A 145 12.31 -7.10 18.08
N LEU A 146 11.25 -7.59 18.73
CA LEU A 146 11.25 -8.84 19.51
C LEU A 146 10.99 -10.09 18.66
N ARG A 147 10.46 -9.92 17.44
CA ARG A 147 10.29 -10.99 16.46
C ARG A 147 11.26 -10.78 15.28
N PRO A 148 11.88 -11.85 14.77
CA PRO A 148 12.68 -11.75 13.56
C PRO A 148 11.81 -11.41 12.34
N LEU A 149 12.40 -10.73 11.36
CA LEU A 149 11.76 -10.54 10.06
C LEU A 149 11.70 -11.86 9.28
N PRO A 150 10.73 -12.05 8.37
CA PRO A 150 10.73 -13.16 7.42
C PRO A 150 12.03 -13.23 6.61
N GLU A 151 12.35 -14.42 6.14
CA GLU A 151 13.59 -14.68 5.40
C GLU A 151 13.68 -13.83 4.13
N LYS A 152 14.83 -13.17 3.91
CA LYS A 152 14.97 -12.10 2.90
C LYS A 152 14.96 -12.58 1.45
N TYR A 153 15.41 -13.80 1.17
CA TYR A 153 15.77 -14.20 -0.20
C TYR A 153 14.56 -14.40 -1.12
N HIS A 154 13.39 -14.71 -0.57
CA HIS A 154 12.19 -14.95 -1.35
C HIS A 154 11.05 -13.97 -1.02
N GLY A 155 11.27 -13.06 -0.06
CA GLY A 155 10.18 -12.29 0.54
C GLY A 155 9.15 -13.20 1.22
N LEU A 156 8.02 -12.62 1.63
CA LEU A 156 6.90 -13.42 2.13
C LEU A 156 6.13 -13.97 0.92
N THR A 157 6.35 -15.24 0.57
CA THR A 157 5.76 -15.88 -0.62
C THR A 157 4.37 -16.45 -0.40
N ASN A 158 4.08 -16.94 0.82
CA ASN A 158 2.79 -17.52 1.15
C ASN A 158 1.68 -16.45 1.07
N VAL A 159 0.79 -16.60 0.09
CA VAL A 159 -0.28 -15.64 -0.20
C VAL A 159 -1.17 -15.40 1.02
N GLU A 160 -1.60 -16.46 1.70
CA GLU A 160 -2.45 -16.34 2.90
C GLU A 160 -1.76 -15.56 4.02
N GLN A 161 -0.48 -15.83 4.28
CA GLN A 161 0.30 -15.10 5.28
C GLN A 161 0.44 -13.62 4.91
N ARG A 162 0.63 -13.28 3.63
CA ARG A 162 0.66 -11.87 3.18
C ARG A 162 -0.65 -11.14 3.47
N HIS A 163 -1.78 -11.82 3.32
CA HIS A 163 -3.09 -11.25 3.62
C HIS A 163 -3.33 -11.12 5.13
N ARG A 164 -2.96 -12.12 5.93
CA ARG A 164 -3.13 -12.12 7.39
C ARG A 164 -2.16 -11.19 8.12
N GLN A 165 -0.91 -11.14 7.68
CA GLN A 165 0.18 -10.38 8.29
C GLN A 165 0.67 -9.29 7.33
N ARG A 166 -0.25 -8.40 6.93
CA ARG A 166 0.03 -7.33 5.96
C ARG A 166 1.26 -6.51 6.33
N TYR A 167 1.48 -6.23 7.61
CA TYR A 167 2.64 -5.49 8.08
C TYR A 167 3.97 -6.18 7.71
N LEU A 168 4.06 -7.52 7.70
CA LEU A 168 5.25 -8.23 7.22
C LEU A 168 5.37 -8.19 5.70
N ASP A 169 4.27 -8.36 4.97
CA ASP A 169 4.26 -8.23 3.52
C ASP A 169 4.73 -6.84 3.06
N LEU A 170 4.30 -5.77 3.73
CA LEU A 170 4.73 -4.40 3.42
C LEU A 170 6.22 -4.15 3.71
N ILE A 171 6.78 -4.84 4.71
CA ILE A 171 8.22 -4.75 5.03
C ILE A 171 9.04 -5.53 3.99
N SER A 172 8.61 -6.75 3.66
CA SER A 172 9.38 -7.69 2.85
C SER A 172 9.19 -7.53 1.34
N ASN A 173 8.04 -7.02 0.88
CA ASN A 173 7.69 -6.94 -0.54
C ASN A 173 7.44 -5.47 -0.94
N ARG A 174 8.42 -4.83 -1.57
CA ARG A 174 8.30 -3.42 -1.99
C ARG A 174 7.15 -3.21 -2.98
N ASP A 175 6.90 -4.16 -3.87
CA ASP A 175 5.78 -4.10 -4.81
C ASP A 175 4.42 -4.11 -4.11
N SER A 176 4.29 -4.78 -2.96
CA SER A 176 3.08 -4.68 -2.14
C SER A 176 2.91 -3.27 -1.59
N PHE A 177 3.98 -2.67 -1.04
CA PHE A 177 3.95 -1.29 -0.54
C PHE A 177 3.56 -0.29 -1.64
N GLU A 178 4.19 -0.38 -2.81
CA GLU A 178 3.88 0.49 -3.96
C GLU A 178 2.44 0.31 -4.46
N ARG A 179 1.87 -0.90 -4.42
CA ARG A 179 0.44 -1.10 -4.74
C ARG A 179 -0.49 -0.34 -3.81
N PHE A 180 -0.21 -0.30 -2.50
CA PHE A 180 -1.02 0.48 -1.55
C PHE A 180 -0.81 1.98 -1.73
N ARG A 181 0.42 2.43 -2.02
CA ARG A 181 0.70 3.82 -2.37
C ARG A 181 -0.08 4.25 -3.61
N LYS A 182 -0.01 3.47 -4.69
CA LYS A 182 -0.78 3.70 -5.93
C LYS A 182 -2.28 3.70 -5.66
N ARG A 183 -2.80 2.79 -4.84
CA ARG A 183 -4.23 2.80 -4.44
C ARG A 183 -4.63 4.13 -3.78
N SER A 184 -3.79 4.68 -2.90
CA SER A 184 -4.05 5.99 -2.28
C SER A 184 -4.02 7.13 -3.29
N GLN A 185 -3.06 7.10 -4.22
CA GLN A 185 -2.93 8.09 -5.29
C GLN A 185 -4.13 8.05 -6.24
N ILE A 186 -4.56 6.85 -6.66
CA ILE A 186 -5.75 6.63 -7.50
C ILE A 186 -6.99 7.24 -6.86
N ILE A 187 -7.27 6.94 -5.59
CA ILE A 187 -8.45 7.48 -4.89
C ILE A 187 -8.36 9.01 -4.79
N SER A 188 -7.17 9.55 -4.50
CA SER A 188 -6.97 11.00 -4.40
C SER A 188 -7.18 11.69 -5.75
N GLU A 189 -6.76 11.06 -6.84
CA GLU A 189 -6.93 11.60 -8.20
C GLU A 189 -8.39 11.53 -8.67
N ILE A 190 -9.10 10.45 -8.37
CA ILE A 190 -10.55 10.38 -8.63
C ILE A 190 -11.29 11.55 -7.96
N ARG A 191 -10.95 11.86 -6.70
CA ARG A 191 -11.52 13.02 -6.00
C ARG A 191 -11.19 14.32 -6.72
N ARG A 192 -9.90 14.57 -6.98
CA ARG A 192 -9.46 15.77 -7.71
C ARG A 192 -10.23 15.91 -9.01
N TYR A 193 -10.28 14.88 -9.85
CA TYR A 193 -10.99 14.93 -11.13
C TYR A 193 -12.46 15.33 -10.97
N LEU A 194 -13.18 14.71 -10.04
CA LEU A 194 -14.60 15.02 -9.78
C LEU A 194 -14.80 16.43 -9.20
N ASP A 195 -13.94 16.85 -8.26
CA ASP A 195 -13.97 18.18 -7.65
C ASP A 195 -13.76 19.28 -8.71
N HIS A 196 -12.82 19.08 -9.65
CA HIS A 196 -12.59 20.02 -10.77
C HIS A 196 -13.81 20.13 -11.71
N LEU A 197 -14.63 19.09 -11.81
CA LEU A 197 -15.87 19.08 -12.59
C LEU A 197 -17.09 19.61 -11.80
N GLY A 198 -16.88 20.07 -10.57
CA GLY A 198 -17.89 20.66 -9.70
C GLY A 198 -18.80 19.65 -9.01
N TYR A 199 -18.36 18.39 -8.84
CA TYR A 199 -19.08 17.44 -8.01
C TYR A 199 -18.78 17.70 -6.53
N LEU A 200 -19.80 17.58 -5.69
CA LEU A 200 -19.66 17.68 -4.23
C LEU A 200 -19.46 16.28 -3.63
N GLU A 201 -18.34 16.06 -2.92
CA GLU A 201 -18.16 14.88 -2.09
C GLU A 201 -19.13 14.95 -0.89
N VAL A 202 -19.89 13.88 -0.67
CA VAL A 202 -20.86 13.79 0.42
C VAL A 202 -20.70 12.48 1.18
N GLU A 203 -21.19 12.44 2.41
CA GLU A 203 -21.26 11.23 3.21
C GLU A 203 -22.73 10.88 3.47
N THR A 204 -23.14 9.69 3.02
CA THR A 204 -24.49 9.17 3.26
C THR A 204 -24.50 8.06 4.33
N PRO A 205 -25.64 7.75 4.97
CA PRO A 205 -25.72 6.75 6.02
C PRO A 205 -25.16 5.38 5.60
N VAL A 206 -24.40 4.74 6.49
CA VAL A 206 -23.89 3.37 6.34
C VAL A 206 -24.89 2.32 6.83
N LEU A 207 -25.63 2.66 7.89
CA LEU A 207 -26.69 1.82 8.46
C LEU A 207 -28.04 2.27 7.90
N HIS A 208 -28.74 1.36 7.24
CA HIS A 208 -30.05 1.60 6.62
C HIS A 208 -31.14 0.80 7.35
N ASN A 209 -32.35 1.35 7.44
CA ASN A 209 -33.52 0.61 7.90
C ASN A 209 -33.97 -0.47 6.89
N GLN A 210 -33.57 -0.33 5.63
CA GLN A 210 -33.80 -1.29 4.57
C GLN A 210 -32.65 -1.21 3.57
N ALA A 211 -31.98 -2.33 3.32
CA ALA A 211 -30.94 -2.39 2.30
C ALA A 211 -31.55 -2.33 0.88
N GLY A 212 -31.09 -1.40 0.06
CA GLY A 212 -31.52 -1.23 -1.34
C GLY A 212 -30.43 -0.60 -2.20
N GLY A 213 -30.73 -0.40 -3.49
CA GLY A 213 -29.78 0.15 -4.48
C GLY A 213 -28.89 -0.89 -5.18
N ALA A 214 -28.96 -2.15 -4.78
CA ALA A 214 -28.31 -3.26 -5.48
C ALA A 214 -29.06 -4.59 -5.23
N ALA A 215 -28.79 -5.61 -6.04
CA ALA A 215 -29.25 -6.97 -5.82
C ALA A 215 -28.17 -7.78 -5.07
N ALA A 216 -28.10 -7.62 -3.75
CA ALA A 216 -27.13 -8.30 -2.89
C ALA A 216 -27.71 -8.63 -1.51
N ARG A 217 -27.16 -9.63 -0.83
CA ARG A 217 -27.54 -9.96 0.56
C ARG A 217 -26.86 -8.98 1.53
N PRO A 218 -27.59 -8.28 2.41
CA PRO A 218 -26.97 -7.38 3.38
C PRO A 218 -26.40 -8.12 4.59
N PHE A 219 -25.50 -7.45 5.31
CA PHE A 219 -25.25 -7.76 6.72
C PHE A 219 -26.32 -7.11 7.59
N VAL A 220 -26.77 -7.84 8.61
CA VAL A 220 -27.78 -7.38 9.58
C VAL A 220 -27.09 -7.14 10.91
N THR A 221 -27.45 -6.05 11.58
CA THR A 221 -27.02 -5.72 12.93
C THR A 221 -28.22 -5.19 13.73
N HIS A 222 -28.08 -5.02 15.03
CA HIS A 222 -29.15 -4.60 15.91
C HIS A 222 -28.77 -3.32 16.67
N HIS A 223 -29.68 -2.34 16.71
CA HIS A 223 -29.47 -1.08 17.42
C HIS A 223 -30.17 -1.08 18.78
N ASN A 224 -29.41 -1.39 19.84
CA ASN A 224 -29.92 -1.62 21.20
C ASN A 224 -30.88 -0.54 21.74
N ALA A 225 -30.59 0.76 21.53
CA ALA A 225 -31.40 1.83 22.10
C ALA A 225 -32.71 2.11 21.33
N LEU A 226 -32.79 1.68 20.07
CA LEU A 226 -33.98 1.84 19.24
C LEU A 226 -34.77 0.54 19.13
N ASP A 227 -34.18 -0.58 19.58
CA ASP A 227 -34.73 -1.93 19.50
C ASP A 227 -35.21 -2.28 18.08
N ILE A 228 -34.35 -1.97 17.09
CA ILE A 228 -34.60 -2.27 15.67
C ILE A 228 -33.39 -2.93 15.03
N ASP A 229 -33.66 -3.73 14.00
CA ASP A 229 -32.62 -4.22 13.11
C ASP A 229 -32.24 -3.14 12.09
N LEU A 230 -30.95 -3.07 11.80
CA LEU A 230 -30.35 -2.22 10.79
C LEU A 230 -29.53 -3.06 9.83
N TYR A 231 -29.37 -2.55 8.61
CA TYR A 231 -28.64 -3.22 7.56
C TYR A 231 -27.43 -2.38 7.15
N LEU A 232 -26.26 -3.00 7.00
CA LEU A 232 -25.14 -2.33 6.34
C LEU A 232 -25.48 -2.13 4.86
N ARG A 233 -25.23 -0.92 4.35
CA ARG A 233 -25.53 -0.54 2.97
C ARG A 233 -24.86 -1.45 1.95
N ILE A 234 -25.63 -1.83 0.93
CA ILE A 234 -25.18 -2.66 -0.22
C ILE A 234 -24.90 -1.83 -1.49
N ALA A 235 -25.22 -0.53 -1.44
CA ALA A 235 -24.98 0.51 -2.45
C ALA A 235 -25.09 1.91 -1.79
N LEU A 236 -24.64 2.96 -2.49
CA LEU A 236 -24.75 4.36 -2.08
C LEU A 236 -26.00 5.05 -2.71
N GLU A 237 -26.55 4.42 -3.76
CA GLU A 237 -27.49 4.97 -4.73
C GLU A 237 -28.69 5.72 -4.14
N LEU A 238 -29.46 5.07 -3.26
CA LEU A 238 -30.76 5.61 -2.85
C LEU A 238 -30.61 6.91 -2.07
N HIS A 239 -29.54 7.08 -1.29
CA HIS A 239 -29.32 8.31 -0.54
C HIS A 239 -28.76 9.42 -1.43
N LEU A 240 -27.85 9.12 -2.35
CA LEU A 240 -27.36 10.10 -3.31
C LEU A 240 -28.49 10.62 -4.21
N LYS A 241 -29.42 9.77 -4.66
CA LYS A 241 -30.62 10.22 -5.39
C LYS A 241 -31.52 11.15 -4.58
N ARG A 242 -31.62 10.98 -3.25
CA ARG A 242 -32.36 11.93 -2.38
C ARG A 242 -31.70 13.31 -2.38
N LEU A 243 -30.37 13.37 -2.46
CA LEU A 243 -29.64 14.65 -2.56
C LEU A 243 -29.87 15.34 -3.91
N ILE A 244 -29.96 14.57 -5.00
CA ILE A 244 -30.36 15.11 -6.30
C ILE A 244 -31.78 15.69 -6.25
N VAL A 245 -32.74 14.97 -5.65
CA VAL A 245 -34.10 15.51 -5.40
C VAL A 245 -34.05 16.78 -4.56
N GLY A 246 -33.12 16.86 -3.62
CA GLY A 246 -32.85 18.06 -2.80
C GLY A 246 -32.19 19.22 -3.55
N GLY A 247 -31.86 19.07 -4.84
CA GLY A 247 -31.31 20.13 -5.67
C GLY A 247 -29.78 20.27 -5.63
N MET A 248 -29.04 19.27 -5.16
CA MET A 248 -27.56 19.34 -5.12
C MET A 248 -26.88 19.18 -6.49
N GLU A 249 -27.63 18.79 -7.52
CA GLU A 249 -27.25 18.64 -8.93
C GLU A 249 -26.08 17.69 -9.24
N LYS A 250 -24.90 17.83 -8.63
CA LYS A 250 -23.72 16.99 -8.84
C LYS A 250 -23.14 16.53 -7.50
N VAL A 251 -23.28 15.24 -7.20
CA VAL A 251 -22.77 14.66 -5.95
C VAL A 251 -22.01 13.37 -6.22
N TYR A 252 -21.04 13.06 -5.37
CA TYR A 252 -20.39 11.74 -5.36
C TYR A 252 -20.04 11.30 -3.95
N GLU A 253 -19.89 9.99 -3.77
CA GLU A 253 -19.34 9.42 -2.55
C GLU A 253 -18.36 8.29 -2.92
N ILE A 254 -17.18 8.30 -2.31
CA ILE A 254 -16.22 7.18 -2.31
C ILE A 254 -16.29 6.50 -0.95
N GLY A 255 -17.18 5.51 -0.84
CA GLY A 255 -17.57 4.92 0.43
C GLY A 255 -17.30 3.42 0.53
N ARG A 256 -17.31 2.88 1.76
CA ARG A 256 -17.36 1.43 1.98
C ARG A 256 -18.79 0.91 1.74
N VAL A 257 -18.89 -0.20 1.04
CA VAL A 257 -20.13 -0.96 0.80
C VAL A 257 -19.91 -2.39 1.28
N PHE A 258 -20.98 -3.02 1.76
CA PHE A 258 -20.92 -4.32 2.43
C PHE A 258 -21.88 -5.29 1.76
N ARG A 259 -21.39 -6.45 1.33
CA ARG A 259 -22.21 -7.52 0.73
C ARG A 259 -21.87 -8.84 1.40
N ASN A 260 -22.89 -9.49 1.94
CA ASN A 260 -22.78 -10.76 2.66
C ASN A 260 -22.75 -11.93 1.67
N GLU A 261 -21.64 -12.00 0.92
CA GLU A 261 -21.38 -12.89 -0.20
C GLU A 261 -20.05 -13.64 0.00
N GLY A 262 -19.74 -14.57 -0.90
CA GLY A 262 -18.46 -15.29 -0.89
C GLY A 262 -17.25 -14.40 -1.18
N ILE A 263 -16.06 -14.89 -0.85
CA ILE A 263 -14.77 -14.25 -1.18
C ILE A 263 -14.14 -14.96 -2.37
N ASP A 264 -13.64 -14.20 -3.33
CA ASP A 264 -12.79 -14.68 -4.42
C ASP A 264 -11.74 -13.62 -4.82
N THR A 265 -11.09 -13.78 -5.97
CA THR A 265 -10.03 -12.87 -6.44
C THR A 265 -10.54 -11.45 -6.75
N THR A 266 -11.84 -11.28 -6.93
CA THR A 266 -12.51 -10.02 -7.30
C THR A 266 -13.57 -9.57 -6.31
N HIS A 267 -13.97 -10.42 -5.36
CA HIS A 267 -15.02 -10.16 -4.38
C HIS A 267 -14.50 -10.19 -2.95
N ASN A 268 -14.70 -9.09 -2.23
CA ASN A 268 -14.47 -8.98 -0.79
C ASN A 268 -15.75 -8.48 -0.11
N PRO A 269 -16.18 -9.03 1.05
CA PRO A 269 -17.42 -8.67 1.71
C PRO A 269 -17.57 -7.18 2.05
N GLU A 270 -16.45 -6.48 2.15
CA GLU A 270 -16.41 -5.03 2.24
C GLU A 270 -15.50 -4.45 1.16
N PHE A 271 -15.98 -3.47 0.39
CA PHE A 271 -15.19 -2.89 -0.69
C PHE A 271 -15.51 -1.42 -0.90
N THR A 272 -14.54 -0.69 -1.45
CA THR A 272 -14.71 0.73 -1.77
C THR A 272 -15.43 0.85 -3.10
N MET A 273 -16.50 1.63 -3.13
CA MET A 273 -17.24 1.95 -4.34
C MET A 273 -17.32 3.46 -4.50
N LEU A 274 -17.12 3.94 -5.73
CA LEU A 274 -17.49 5.27 -6.15
C LEU A 274 -18.91 5.19 -6.71
N GLU A 275 -19.81 6.04 -6.22
CA GLU A 275 -21.03 6.39 -6.93
C GLU A 275 -21.10 7.91 -7.11
N CYS A 276 -21.56 8.34 -8.28
CA CYS A 276 -21.80 9.75 -8.57
C CYS A 276 -23.12 9.93 -9.31
N TYR A 277 -23.73 11.09 -9.12
CA TYR A 277 -25.00 11.47 -9.73
C TYR A 277 -24.95 12.90 -10.23
N THR A 278 -25.50 13.10 -11.43
CA THR A 278 -25.52 14.38 -12.14
C THR A 278 -26.91 14.64 -12.69
N ALA A 279 -27.55 15.72 -12.24
CA ALA A 279 -28.81 16.20 -12.78
C ALA A 279 -28.65 16.64 -14.23
N TYR A 280 -29.73 16.50 -15.01
CA TYR A 280 -29.81 16.89 -16.42
C TYR A 280 -28.85 16.16 -17.38
N ALA A 281 -28.13 15.14 -16.90
CA ALA A 281 -27.28 14.26 -17.70
C ALA A 281 -28.03 12.98 -18.10
N ASN A 282 -27.51 12.31 -19.13
CA ASN A 282 -27.92 10.97 -19.53
C ASN A 282 -26.73 9.99 -19.47
N PHE A 283 -26.95 8.73 -19.80
CA PHE A 283 -25.92 7.69 -19.69
C PHE A 283 -24.71 7.90 -20.63
N GLY A 284 -24.89 8.63 -21.74
CA GLY A 284 -23.79 9.01 -22.64
C GLY A 284 -22.81 9.96 -21.97
N ASP A 285 -23.31 10.95 -21.23
CA ASP A 285 -22.48 11.85 -20.42
C ASP A 285 -21.71 11.08 -19.32
N VAL A 286 -22.34 10.03 -18.76
CA VAL A 286 -21.71 9.14 -17.77
C VAL A 286 -20.63 8.26 -18.40
N MET A 287 -20.79 7.84 -19.66
CA MET A 287 -19.72 7.15 -20.40
C MET A 287 -18.50 8.06 -20.54
N ASP A 288 -18.70 9.31 -21.00
CA ASP A 288 -17.62 10.30 -21.15
C ASP A 288 -16.93 10.60 -19.81
N LEU A 289 -17.70 10.77 -18.73
CA LEU A 289 -17.18 10.96 -17.38
C LEU A 289 -16.32 9.78 -16.92
N THR A 290 -16.79 8.56 -17.13
CA THR A 290 -16.08 7.33 -16.70
C THR A 290 -14.76 7.16 -17.45
N GLU A 291 -14.78 7.37 -18.77
CA GLU A 291 -13.58 7.38 -19.61
C GLU A 291 -12.58 8.44 -19.12
N GLY A 292 -13.08 9.65 -18.85
CA GLY A 292 -12.29 10.77 -18.34
C GLY A 292 -11.60 10.48 -17.00
N ILE A 293 -12.35 9.94 -16.03
CA ILE A 293 -11.79 9.54 -14.71
C ILE A 293 -10.65 8.53 -14.91
N ILE A 294 -10.88 7.46 -15.68
CA ILE A 294 -9.89 6.38 -15.82
C ILE A 294 -8.63 6.89 -16.52
N ARG A 295 -8.79 7.69 -17.58
CA ARG A 295 -7.66 8.26 -18.34
C ARG A 295 -6.84 9.24 -17.53
N ASP A 296 -7.50 10.15 -16.82
CA ASP A 296 -6.83 11.15 -15.98
C ASP A 296 -6.05 10.48 -14.83
N VAL A 297 -6.66 9.51 -14.16
CA VAL A 297 -6.02 8.73 -13.10
C VAL A 297 -4.80 7.97 -13.62
N ALA A 298 -4.92 7.31 -14.79
CA ALA A 298 -3.81 6.57 -15.37
C ALA A 298 -2.62 7.50 -15.70
N GLU A 299 -2.88 8.62 -16.36
CA GLU A 299 -1.85 9.60 -16.70
C GLU A 299 -1.19 10.19 -15.45
N ASN A 300 -1.97 10.65 -14.47
CA ASN A 300 -1.45 11.33 -13.28
C ASN A 300 -0.76 10.39 -12.28
N VAL A 301 -1.15 9.12 -12.20
CA VAL A 301 -0.57 8.15 -11.25
C VAL A 301 0.55 7.32 -11.87
N LEU A 302 0.46 6.99 -13.17
CA LEU A 302 1.44 6.14 -13.86
C LEU A 302 2.36 6.92 -14.80
N GLY A 303 2.02 8.17 -15.15
CA GLY A 303 2.72 8.93 -16.19
C GLY A 303 2.46 8.43 -17.60
N THR A 304 1.44 7.57 -17.78
CA THR A 304 1.10 6.97 -19.07
C THR A 304 -0.31 6.39 -19.06
N ASN A 305 -0.94 6.41 -20.23
CA ASN A 305 -2.19 5.73 -20.53
C ASN A 305 -2.03 4.34 -21.15
N GLN A 306 -0.80 3.87 -21.34
CA GLN A 306 -0.51 2.53 -21.83
C GLN A 306 -0.13 1.63 -20.66
N ILE A 307 -0.95 0.62 -20.39
CA ILE A 307 -0.74 -0.32 -19.28
C ILE A 307 -0.65 -1.76 -19.79
N SER A 308 0.00 -2.61 -19.00
CA SER A 308 -0.02 -4.06 -19.21
C SER A 308 -0.83 -4.73 -18.11
N TYR A 309 -1.75 -5.59 -18.49
CA TYR A 309 -2.60 -6.37 -17.57
C TYR A 309 -2.80 -7.77 -18.14
N ASP A 310 -2.45 -8.82 -17.38
CA ASP A 310 -2.50 -10.23 -17.81
C ASP A 310 -1.89 -10.46 -19.21
N GLU A 311 -0.67 -9.95 -19.42
CA GLU A 311 0.09 -10.01 -20.68
C GLU A 311 -0.55 -9.25 -21.86
N GLN A 312 -1.66 -8.55 -21.63
CA GLN A 312 -2.32 -7.72 -22.63
C GLN A 312 -1.91 -6.27 -22.48
N ASN A 313 -1.58 -5.63 -23.61
CA ASN A 313 -1.37 -4.20 -23.68
C ASN A 313 -2.75 -3.51 -23.80
N VAL A 314 -3.09 -2.68 -22.83
CA VAL A 314 -4.33 -1.91 -22.78
C VAL A 314 -4.00 -0.44 -22.96
N ASN A 315 -4.67 0.21 -23.92
CA ASN A 315 -4.53 1.65 -24.16
C ASN A 315 -5.77 2.38 -23.62
N LEU A 316 -5.60 3.13 -22.52
CA LEU A 316 -6.64 3.93 -21.87
C LEU A 316 -6.74 5.36 -22.44
N GLY A 317 -5.80 5.73 -23.32
CA GLY A 317 -5.69 7.08 -23.89
C GLY A 317 -6.60 7.33 -25.09
N VAL A 318 -7.29 6.29 -25.56
CA VAL A 318 -8.25 6.37 -26.68
C VAL A 318 -9.68 6.37 -26.15
N GLU A 319 -10.63 6.76 -27.01
CA GLU A 319 -12.06 6.60 -26.72
C GLU A 319 -12.41 5.13 -26.51
N PHE A 320 -13.22 4.84 -25.50
CA PHE A 320 -13.58 3.46 -25.21
C PHE A 320 -14.61 2.96 -26.22
N SER A 321 -14.46 1.71 -26.63
CA SER A 321 -15.40 1.09 -27.56
C SER A 321 -16.80 0.99 -26.97
N ARG A 322 -17.77 1.70 -27.56
CA ARG A 322 -19.18 1.61 -27.19
C ARG A 322 -19.87 0.53 -28.01
N LEU A 323 -20.37 -0.51 -27.34
CA LEU A 323 -21.03 -1.63 -28.00
C LEU A 323 -22.30 -2.00 -27.26
N HIS A 324 -23.43 -1.99 -27.98
CA HIS A 324 -24.69 -2.44 -27.42
C HIS A 324 -24.63 -3.94 -27.11
N MET A 325 -25.15 -4.36 -25.95
CA MET A 325 -25.03 -5.74 -25.45
C MET A 325 -25.57 -6.78 -26.46
N VAL A 326 -26.72 -6.51 -27.08
CA VAL A 326 -27.31 -7.41 -28.10
C VAL A 326 -26.39 -7.57 -29.31
N ASP A 327 -25.71 -6.50 -29.73
CA ASP A 327 -24.81 -6.55 -30.88
C ASP A 327 -23.49 -7.24 -30.51
N ALA A 328 -23.03 -7.09 -29.27
CA ALA A 328 -21.91 -7.87 -28.74
C ALA A 328 -22.21 -9.38 -28.77
N ILE A 329 -23.38 -9.77 -28.28
CA ILE A 329 -23.84 -11.17 -28.31
C ILE A 329 -23.93 -11.67 -29.74
N LYS A 330 -24.58 -10.93 -30.65
CA LYS A 330 -24.66 -11.32 -32.06
C LYS A 330 -23.27 -11.51 -32.67
N LYS A 331 -22.35 -10.57 -32.47
CA LYS A 331 -20.98 -10.62 -33.00
C LYS A 331 -20.20 -11.83 -32.50
N LEU A 332 -20.30 -12.16 -31.21
CA LEU A 332 -19.61 -13.30 -30.60
C LEU A 332 -20.27 -14.64 -30.95
N TYR A 333 -21.60 -14.70 -30.90
CA TYR A 333 -22.37 -15.92 -31.15
C TYR A 333 -22.29 -16.34 -32.63
N TRP A 334 -22.41 -15.40 -33.57
CA TRP A 334 -22.24 -15.72 -35.00
C TRP A 334 -20.80 -16.06 -35.37
N ARG A 335 -19.79 -15.43 -34.75
CA ARG A 335 -18.38 -15.86 -34.92
C ARG A 335 -18.16 -17.29 -34.42
N GLY A 336 -18.80 -17.68 -33.32
CA GLY A 336 -18.76 -19.05 -32.79
C GLY A 336 -19.49 -20.09 -33.65
N LEU A 337 -20.60 -19.71 -34.30
CA LEU A 337 -21.31 -20.56 -35.26
C LEU A 337 -20.53 -20.76 -36.56
N LEU A 338 -20.01 -19.68 -37.16
CA LEU A 338 -19.19 -19.77 -38.38
C LEU A 338 -17.92 -20.60 -38.19
N ALA A 339 -17.28 -20.52 -37.01
CA ALA A 339 -16.14 -21.38 -36.67
C ALA A 339 -16.51 -22.88 -36.55
N ARG A 340 -17.74 -23.19 -36.11
CA ARG A 340 -18.25 -24.58 -36.01
C ARG A 340 -18.74 -25.13 -37.34
N ASP A 341 -19.31 -24.29 -38.21
CA ASP A 341 -19.81 -24.70 -39.52
C ASP A 341 -18.67 -24.97 -40.53
N VAL A 342 -17.55 -24.25 -40.43
CA VAL A 342 -16.31 -24.57 -41.19
C VAL A 342 -15.73 -25.94 -40.78
N ILE A 343 -15.86 -26.32 -39.51
CA ILE A 343 -15.41 -27.64 -39.01
C ILE A 343 -16.36 -28.77 -39.48
N ARG A 344 -17.65 -28.48 -39.70
CA ARG A 344 -18.62 -29.46 -40.21
C ARG A 344 -18.63 -29.60 -41.73
N SER A 345 -18.27 -28.56 -42.49
CA SER A 345 -18.17 -28.64 -43.96
C SER A 345 -16.87 -29.31 -44.46
N GLY A 346 -15.88 -29.52 -43.59
CA GLY A 346 -14.60 -30.17 -43.94
C GLY A 346 -14.57 -31.70 -43.90
N LYS A 347 -15.69 -32.39 -43.62
CA LYS A 347 -15.78 -33.87 -43.54
C LYS A 347 -16.82 -34.48 -44.48
N ARG A 348 -16.89 -34.00 -45.72
CA ARG A 348 -17.54 -34.72 -46.85
C ARG A 348 -16.66 -34.60 -48.10
N ASN A 349 -15.62 -35.41 -48.14
CA ASN A 349 -15.01 -35.95 -49.36
C ASN A 349 -13.95 -36.98 -48.98
N SER A 350 -14.41 -38.21 -48.75
CA SER A 350 -13.71 -39.48 -49.00
C SER A 350 -14.72 -40.60 -48.91
#